data_AF-A0A2V7K4T3-F1
#
_entry.id   AF-A0A2V7K4T3-F1
#
_cell.length_a   1.000
_cell.length_b   1.000
_cell.length_c   1.000
_cell.angle_alpha   90.00
_cell.angle_beta   90.00
_cell.angle_gamma   90.00
#
_symmetry.space_group_name_H-M   'P 1'
#
loop_
_entity.id
_entity.type
_entity.pdbx_description
1 polymer ?
#
loop_
_entity_poly.entity_id
_entity_poly.type
_entity_poly.pdbx_seq_one_letter_code
_entity_poly.pdbx_strand_id
1 'polypeptide(L)'
;MTARRGLLALYSAAVLFVTLQKGLHHPGNFLLFRGAFERLVGGENLYATAPDYFGYLYTPTFALLFAPFALLPPLFGLLLWNAANAFTLAGAVTRLLPPRAAAVALAVAFLDVVRSLQNSQSNALMAGLIVLGFLAAERGRPAAAALAIAAGAFTKVYPIAAASFAVPHPRRGRAALALGAAVLIFAALPLLVTSPALLAQQYRWWAAETTRDAALHGTSVMGILATWLGVSWPSWPVQVAGTVALLAPLALRRARWPDPGFRLVYLSSLLIYVVIFNHQAESASYVLATTGIGVWFATAPRERWRDMLV
;
A
#
# COMPACT_ATOMS: atom_id res chain seq x y z
N MET A 1 -24.99 15.33 -13.27
CA MET A 1 -23.83 15.14 -12.36
C MET A 1 -22.58 14.91 -13.21
N THR A 2 -21.46 15.60 -12.97
CA THR A 2 -20.21 15.27 -13.68
C THR A 2 -19.72 13.88 -13.24
N ALA A 3 -19.10 13.10 -14.14
CA ALA A 3 -18.63 11.73 -13.85
C ALA A 3 -17.78 11.65 -12.56
N ARG A 4 -16.99 12.69 -12.29
CA ARG A 4 -16.21 12.85 -11.06
C ARG A 4 -17.08 12.94 -9.79
N ARG A 5 -18.19 13.70 -9.83
CA ARG A 5 -19.12 13.81 -8.68
C ARG A 5 -19.85 12.49 -8.44
N GLY A 6 -20.21 11.77 -9.50
CA GLY A 6 -20.81 10.43 -9.41
C GLY A 6 -19.88 9.43 -8.73
N LEU A 7 -18.60 9.41 -9.11
CA LEU A 7 -17.63 8.48 -8.51
C LEU A 7 -17.28 8.81 -7.07
N LEU A 8 -17.15 10.08 -6.70
CA LEU A 8 -16.95 10.44 -5.30
C LEU A 8 -18.16 10.08 -4.45
N ALA A 9 -19.38 10.28 -4.95
CA ALA A 9 -20.60 9.81 -4.29
C ALA A 9 -20.60 8.29 -4.12
N LEU A 10 -20.16 7.54 -5.14
CA LEU A 10 -20.05 6.08 -5.09
C LEU A 10 -19.04 5.60 -4.04
N TYR A 11 -17.85 6.22 -3.97
CA TYR A 11 -16.84 5.90 -2.96
C TYR A 11 -17.33 6.26 -1.55
N SER A 12 -18.01 7.41 -1.38
CA SER A 12 -18.63 7.78 -0.10
C SER A 12 -19.72 6.79 0.31
N ALA A 13 -20.58 6.38 -0.62
CA ALA A 13 -21.62 5.39 -0.37
C ALA A 13 -21.00 4.04 0.04
N ALA A 14 -19.93 3.61 -0.63
CA ALA A 14 -19.20 2.40 -0.27
C ALA A 14 -18.59 2.49 1.13
N VAL A 15 -17.96 3.62 1.48
CA VAL A 15 -17.41 3.85 2.83
C VAL A 15 -18.50 3.74 3.89
N LEU A 16 -19.63 4.40 3.70
CA LEU A 16 -20.75 4.36 4.66
C LEU A 16 -21.35 2.96 4.75
N PHE A 17 -21.67 2.35 3.61
CA PHE A 17 -22.29 1.03 3.54
C PHE A 17 -21.41 -0.04 4.18
N VAL A 18 -20.12 -0.11 3.82
CA VAL A 18 -19.19 -1.09 4.38
C VAL A 18 -18.96 -0.85 5.88
N THR A 19 -18.90 0.41 6.31
CA THR A 19 -18.76 0.74 7.74
C THR A 19 -19.96 0.24 8.55
N LEU A 20 -21.19 0.48 8.07
CA LEU A 20 -22.40 -0.02 8.74
C LEU A 20 -22.46 -1.55 8.68
N GLN A 21 -22.20 -2.15 7.51
CA GLN A 21 -22.17 -3.60 7.33
C GLN A 21 -21.20 -4.27 8.32
N LYS A 22 -19.97 -3.75 8.42
CA LYS A 22 -18.91 -4.38 9.23
C LYS A 22 -18.95 -3.98 10.69
N GLY A 23 -19.37 -2.75 11.00
CA GLY A 23 -19.50 -2.25 12.36
C GLY A 23 -20.63 -2.93 13.15
N LEU A 24 -21.67 -3.44 12.47
CA LEU A 24 -22.77 -4.19 13.09
C LEU A 24 -22.47 -5.70 13.25
N HIS A 25 -21.40 -6.19 12.62
CA HIS A 25 -20.98 -7.59 12.67
C HIS A 25 -19.55 -7.67 13.22
N HIS A 26 -18.59 -8.08 12.37
CA HIS A 26 -17.18 -8.18 12.74
C HIS A 26 -16.35 -7.20 11.89
N PRO A 27 -15.70 -6.18 12.50
CA PRO A 27 -15.04 -5.10 11.77
C PRO A 27 -13.65 -5.47 11.20
N GLY A 28 -13.42 -6.76 10.90
CA GLY A 28 -12.20 -7.27 10.26
C GLY A 28 -10.93 -6.87 11.00
N ASN A 29 -9.90 -6.47 10.24
CA ASN A 29 -8.60 -6.08 10.81
C ASN A 29 -8.61 -4.78 11.62
N PHE A 30 -9.74 -4.06 11.67
CA PHE A 30 -9.84 -2.86 12.48
C PHE A 30 -9.56 -3.14 13.97
N LEU A 31 -10.09 -4.24 14.52
CA LEU A 31 -9.83 -4.61 15.92
C LEU A 31 -8.39 -5.04 16.13
N LEU A 32 -7.80 -5.75 15.16
CA LEU A 32 -6.40 -6.13 15.19
C LEU A 32 -5.50 -4.88 15.27
N PHE A 33 -5.77 -3.86 14.46
CA PHE A 33 -4.98 -2.62 14.47
C PHE A 33 -5.22 -1.77 15.71
N ARG A 34 -6.46 -1.73 16.20
CA ARG A 34 -6.81 -1.08 17.48
C ARG A 34 -6.11 -1.75 18.67
N GLY A 35 -6.17 -3.07 18.77
CA GLY A 35 -5.49 -3.82 19.82
C GLY A 35 -3.97 -3.67 19.75
N ALA A 36 -3.40 -3.53 18.54
CA ALA A 36 -1.97 -3.26 18.38
C ALA A 36 -1.59 -1.88 18.95
N PHE A 37 -2.41 -0.85 18.71
CA PHE A 37 -2.22 0.46 19.33
C PHE A 37 -2.30 0.38 20.86
N GLU A 38 -3.33 -0.27 21.39
CA GLU A 38 -3.54 -0.43 22.84
C GLU A 38 -2.36 -1.16 23.50
N ARG A 39 -1.87 -2.25 22.89
CA ARG A 39 -0.67 -2.99 23.33
C ARG A 39 0.60 -2.16 23.27
N LEU A 40 0.79 -1.34 22.24
CA LEU A 40 1.97 -0.48 22.13
C LEU A 40 2.03 0.50 23.31
N VAL A 41 0.91 1.14 23.61
CA VAL A 41 0.78 2.11 24.72
C VAL A 41 0.87 1.41 26.08
N GLY A 42 0.32 0.20 26.20
CA GLY A 42 0.41 -0.63 27.40
C GLY A 42 1.79 -1.22 27.66
N GLY A 43 2.75 -1.06 26.74
CA GLY A 43 4.09 -1.62 26.86
C GLY A 43 4.15 -3.14 26.64
N GLU A 44 3.14 -3.73 26.00
CA GLU A 44 3.04 -5.16 25.73
C GLU A 44 3.72 -5.56 24.42
N ASN A 45 4.12 -6.83 24.30
CA ASN A 45 4.64 -7.39 23.05
C ASN A 45 3.56 -7.35 21.94
N LEU A 46 3.76 -6.58 20.87
CA LEU A 46 2.80 -6.48 19.75
C LEU A 46 2.61 -7.78 18.98
N TYR A 47 3.54 -8.72 19.10
CA TYR A 47 3.59 -9.94 18.30
C TYR A 47 3.30 -11.20 19.13
N ALA A 48 2.90 -11.04 20.40
CA ALA A 48 2.46 -12.16 21.21
C ALA A 48 1.06 -12.62 20.77
N THR A 49 0.91 -13.93 20.56
CA THR A 49 -0.38 -14.54 20.20
C THR A 49 -1.30 -14.57 21.41
N ALA A 50 -2.55 -14.12 21.23
CA ALA A 50 -3.64 -14.31 22.17
C ALA A 50 -4.90 -14.79 21.41
N PRO A 51 -5.87 -15.45 22.09
CA PRO A 51 -7.06 -16.01 21.42
C PRO A 51 -7.81 -15.00 20.53
N ASP A 52 -7.91 -13.75 20.97
CA ASP A 52 -8.62 -12.67 20.27
C ASP A 52 -7.68 -11.71 19.51
N TYR A 53 -6.37 -12.02 19.46
CA TYR A 53 -5.34 -11.19 18.84
C TYR A 53 -4.23 -12.05 18.23
N PHE A 54 -4.29 -12.24 16.92
CA PHE A 54 -3.30 -13.02 16.17
C PHE A 54 -3.03 -12.40 14.78
N GLY A 55 -1.86 -12.67 14.22
CA GLY A 55 -1.53 -12.28 12.84
C GLY A 55 -1.14 -10.82 12.63
N TYR A 56 -0.68 -10.11 13.66
CA TYR A 56 -0.16 -8.75 13.49
C TYR A 56 1.24 -8.76 12.86
N LEU A 57 1.34 -8.40 11.58
CA LEU A 57 2.59 -8.41 10.80
C LEU A 57 3.17 -7.01 10.52
N TYR A 58 2.55 -5.98 11.08
CA TYR A 58 2.86 -4.59 10.77
C TYR A 58 3.91 -4.05 11.74
N THR A 59 4.54 -2.93 11.39
CA THR A 59 5.61 -2.36 12.24
C THR A 59 5.05 -1.78 13.54
N PRO A 60 5.88 -1.59 14.59
CA PRO A 60 5.47 -0.86 15.79
C PRO A 60 5.01 0.58 15.48
N THR A 61 5.57 1.20 14.44
CA THR A 61 5.15 2.52 13.96
C THR A 61 3.71 2.50 13.44
N PHE A 62 3.27 1.43 12.78
CA PHE A 62 1.88 1.35 12.32
C PHE A 62 0.90 1.35 13.48
N ALA A 63 1.19 0.60 14.56
CA ALA A 63 0.38 0.61 15.77
C ALA A 63 0.17 2.05 16.28
N LEU A 64 1.23 2.87 16.33
CA LEU A 64 1.11 4.28 16.70
C LEU A 64 0.35 5.12 15.65
N LEU A 65 0.64 4.95 14.36
CA LEU A 65 -0.06 5.67 13.28
C LEU A 65 -1.56 5.38 13.25
N PHE A 66 -1.99 4.26 13.85
CA PHE A 66 -3.39 3.89 13.97
C PHE A 66 -4.14 4.61 15.11
N ALA A 67 -3.43 5.34 15.97
CA ALA A 67 -4.00 6.05 17.13
C ALA A 67 -5.24 6.91 16.80
N PRO A 68 -5.29 7.71 15.72
CA PRO A 68 -6.45 8.55 15.42
C PRO A 68 -7.74 7.76 15.19
N PHE A 69 -7.63 6.50 14.77
CA PHE A 69 -8.77 5.61 14.54
C PHE A 69 -9.10 4.78 15.79
N ALA A 70 -8.08 4.32 16.51
CA ALA A 70 -8.22 3.51 17.72
C ALA A 70 -8.86 4.26 18.89
N LEU A 71 -8.56 5.55 19.05
CA LEU A 71 -9.05 6.38 20.15
C LEU A 71 -10.53 6.77 20.02
N LEU A 72 -11.13 6.61 18.83
CA LEU A 72 -12.55 6.89 18.61
C LEU A 72 -13.42 5.70 19.06
N PRO A 73 -14.73 5.93 19.32
CA PRO A 73 -15.67 4.84 19.45
C PRO A 73 -15.63 3.94 18.19
N PRO A 74 -15.71 2.60 18.31
CA PRO A 74 -15.35 1.67 17.24
C PRO A 74 -15.98 1.97 15.88
N LEU A 75 -17.26 2.33 15.84
CA LEU A 75 -17.97 2.65 14.59
C LEU A 75 -17.38 3.89 13.89
N PHE A 76 -17.08 4.95 14.65
CA PHE A 76 -16.49 6.17 14.11
C PHE A 76 -15.02 5.99 13.71
N GLY A 77 -14.27 5.20 14.49
CA GLY A 77 -12.91 4.80 14.14
C GLY A 77 -12.88 4.02 12.83
N LEU A 78 -13.79 3.05 12.65
CA LEU A 78 -13.93 2.29 11.42
C LEU A 78 -14.35 3.17 10.23
N LEU A 79 -15.30 4.08 10.44
CA LEU A 79 -15.71 5.04 9.42
C LEU A 79 -14.53 5.88 8.93
N LEU A 80 -13.76 6.44 9.86
CA LEU A 80 -12.62 7.28 9.55
C LEU A 80 -11.50 6.46 8.88
N TRP A 81 -11.27 5.22 9.31
CA TRP A 81 -10.31 4.31 8.70
C TRP A 81 -10.67 3.95 7.26
N ASN A 82 -11.94 3.61 7.02
CA ASN A 82 -12.45 3.32 5.68
C ASN A 82 -12.39 4.56 4.77
N ALA A 83 -12.74 5.73 5.29
CA ALA A 83 -12.63 6.99 4.58
C ALA A 83 -11.17 7.31 4.22
N ALA A 84 -10.23 7.14 5.15
CA ALA A 84 -8.80 7.35 4.91
C ALA A 84 -8.28 6.46 3.79
N ASN A 85 -8.67 5.19 3.77
CA ASN A 85 -8.31 4.25 2.71
C ASN A 85 -8.89 4.66 1.35
N ALA A 86 -10.20 4.83 1.27
CA ALA A 86 -10.90 5.10 0.01
C ALA A 86 -10.53 6.46 -0.59
N PHE A 87 -10.52 7.52 0.24
CA PHE A 87 -10.31 8.89 -0.25
C PHE A 87 -8.85 9.23 -0.47
N THR A 88 -7.90 8.55 0.19
CA THR A 88 -6.48 8.73 -0.16
C THR A 88 -6.22 8.20 -1.56
N LEU A 89 -6.72 7.01 -1.90
CA LEU A 89 -6.61 6.45 -3.25
C LEU A 89 -7.34 7.31 -4.28
N ALA A 90 -8.64 7.59 -4.07
CA ALA A 90 -9.43 8.40 -4.98
C ALA A 90 -8.82 9.79 -5.20
N GLY A 91 -8.36 10.43 -4.12
CA GLY A 91 -7.67 11.71 -4.16
C GLY A 91 -6.32 11.64 -4.88
N ALA A 92 -5.57 10.54 -4.77
CA ALA A 92 -4.30 10.38 -5.44
C ALA A 92 -4.49 10.22 -6.95
N VAL A 93 -5.39 9.32 -7.37
CA VAL A 93 -5.68 9.05 -8.79
C VAL A 93 -6.30 10.26 -9.49
N THR A 94 -7.21 10.99 -8.83
CA THR A 94 -7.80 12.22 -9.40
C THR A 94 -6.80 13.36 -9.56
N ARG A 95 -5.70 13.36 -8.81
CA ARG A 95 -4.59 14.31 -8.98
C ARG A 95 -3.54 13.82 -9.98
N LEU A 96 -3.52 12.53 -10.28
CA LEU A 96 -2.62 11.90 -11.25
C LEU A 96 -3.12 12.08 -12.68
N LEU A 97 -4.42 11.92 -12.92
CA LEU A 97 -4.99 11.77 -14.25
C LEU A 97 -6.02 12.85 -14.59
N PRO A 98 -6.22 13.17 -15.89
CA PRO A 98 -7.35 13.97 -16.34
C PRO A 98 -8.70 13.36 -15.90
N PRO A 99 -9.78 14.16 -15.75
CA PRO A 99 -11.02 13.70 -15.11
C PRO A 99 -11.63 12.41 -15.68
N ARG A 100 -11.62 12.23 -17.01
CA ARG A 100 -12.13 11.01 -17.66
C ARG A 100 -11.25 9.79 -17.37
N ALA A 101 -9.93 9.94 -17.50
CA ALA A 101 -8.98 8.87 -17.23
C ALA A 101 -8.97 8.45 -15.74
N ALA A 102 -9.03 9.44 -14.84
CA ALA A 102 -9.20 9.19 -13.41
C ALA A 102 -10.50 8.42 -13.11
N ALA A 103 -11.59 8.77 -13.80
CA ALA A 103 -12.86 8.11 -13.62
C ALA A 103 -12.80 6.62 -14.00
N VAL A 104 -12.20 6.31 -15.16
CA VAL A 104 -12.00 4.94 -15.61
C VAL A 104 -11.10 4.17 -14.65
N ALA A 105 -9.95 4.73 -14.27
CA ALA A 105 -9.03 4.06 -13.35
C ALA A 105 -9.69 3.74 -11.98
N LEU A 106 -10.48 4.67 -11.45
CA LEU A 106 -11.20 4.46 -10.18
C LEU A 106 -12.38 3.50 -10.31
N ALA A 107 -13.04 3.43 -11.47
CA ALA A 107 -14.07 2.44 -11.73
C ALA A 107 -13.48 1.02 -11.80
N VAL A 108 -12.34 0.85 -12.47
CA VAL A 108 -11.60 -0.43 -12.54
C VAL A 108 -11.19 -0.91 -11.14
N ALA A 109 -10.69 -0.02 -10.29
CA ALA A 109 -10.27 -0.38 -8.93
C ALA A 109 -11.43 -0.54 -7.93
N PHE A 110 -12.66 -0.10 -8.26
CA PHE A 110 -13.72 0.13 -7.28
C PHE A 110 -14.11 -1.13 -6.49
N LEU A 111 -14.29 -2.27 -7.15
CA LEU A 111 -14.70 -3.50 -6.47
C LEU A 111 -13.63 -4.01 -5.49
N ASP A 112 -12.35 -3.88 -5.83
CA ASP A 112 -11.27 -4.23 -4.91
C ASP A 112 -11.09 -3.20 -3.80
N VAL A 113 -11.44 -1.93 -4.04
CA VAL A 113 -11.56 -0.95 -2.95
C VAL A 113 -12.62 -1.41 -1.96
N VAL A 114 -13.83 -1.74 -2.42
CA VAL A 114 -14.92 -2.24 -1.55
C VAL A 114 -14.47 -3.48 -0.78
N ARG A 115 -13.84 -4.45 -1.46
CA ARG A 115 -13.28 -5.65 -0.82
C ARG A 115 -12.21 -5.31 0.22
N SER A 116 -11.30 -4.38 -0.06
CA SER A 116 -10.29 -3.93 0.90
C SER A 116 -10.94 -3.30 2.14
N LEU A 117 -11.97 -2.47 1.96
CA LEU A 117 -12.72 -1.87 3.07
C LEU A 117 -13.47 -2.92 3.90
N GLN A 118 -14.05 -3.94 3.25
CA GLN A 118 -14.78 -5.01 3.94
C GLN A 118 -13.88 -5.89 4.83
N ASN A 119 -12.58 -5.90 4.56
CA ASN A 119 -11.57 -6.55 5.41
C ASN A 119 -10.91 -5.56 6.39
N SER A 120 -11.31 -4.28 6.35
CA SER A 120 -10.67 -3.18 7.09
C SER A 120 -9.16 -3.10 6.86
N GLN A 121 -8.70 -3.47 5.66
CA GLN A 121 -7.28 -3.53 5.29
C GLN A 121 -6.74 -2.15 4.89
N SER A 122 -5.42 -1.97 5.03
CA SER A 122 -4.71 -0.73 4.64
C SER A 122 -4.33 -0.65 3.15
N ASN A 123 -4.72 -1.64 2.34
CA ASN A 123 -4.20 -1.81 0.97
C ASN A 123 -4.56 -0.64 0.03
N ALA A 124 -5.79 -0.13 0.11
CA ALA A 124 -6.20 1.04 -0.67
C ALA A 124 -5.42 2.31 -0.25
N LEU A 125 -5.19 2.50 1.06
CA LEU A 125 -4.31 3.56 1.56
C LEU A 125 -2.89 3.42 0.98
N MET A 126 -2.32 2.20 0.98
CA MET A 126 -0.97 1.96 0.43
C MET A 126 -0.90 2.28 -1.06
N ALA A 127 -1.90 1.88 -1.86
CA ALA A 127 -1.99 2.25 -3.28
C ALA A 127 -1.99 3.77 -3.45
N GLY A 128 -2.80 4.48 -2.66
CA GLY A 128 -2.87 5.94 -2.68
C GLY A 128 -1.54 6.61 -2.28
N LEU A 129 -0.87 6.11 -1.24
CA LEU A 129 0.44 6.62 -0.80
C LEU A 129 1.54 6.41 -1.85
N ILE A 130 1.55 5.26 -2.54
CA ILE A 130 2.48 4.99 -3.66
C ILE A 130 2.24 6.00 -4.79
N VAL A 131 0.98 6.25 -5.17
CA VAL A 131 0.63 7.24 -6.21
C VAL A 131 0.96 8.67 -5.78
N LEU A 132 0.75 9.02 -4.50
CA LEU A 132 1.16 10.32 -3.95
C LEU A 132 2.68 10.48 -3.93
N GLY A 133 3.42 9.42 -3.59
CA GLY A 133 4.89 9.38 -3.66
C GLY A 133 5.39 9.63 -5.08
N PHE A 134 4.79 8.97 -6.07
CA PHE A 134 5.03 9.22 -7.49
C PHE A 134 4.75 10.68 -7.86
N LEU A 135 3.56 11.20 -7.56
CA LEU A 135 3.18 12.59 -7.84
C LEU A 135 4.12 13.62 -7.22
N ALA A 136 4.61 13.37 -6.01
CA ALA A 136 5.57 14.24 -5.34
C ALA A 136 6.96 14.17 -6.00
N ALA A 137 7.40 12.99 -6.42
CA ALA A 137 8.64 12.82 -7.18
C ALA A 137 8.57 13.58 -8.52
N GLU A 138 7.48 13.40 -9.26
CA GLU A 138 7.20 14.10 -10.53
C GLU A 138 7.22 15.62 -10.40
N ARG A 139 6.73 16.14 -9.26
CA ARG A 139 6.71 17.58 -8.95
C ARG A 139 8.02 18.09 -8.32
N GLY A 140 9.06 17.26 -8.23
CA GLY A 140 10.34 17.64 -7.66
C GLY A 140 10.28 17.98 -6.16
N ARG A 141 9.36 17.34 -5.42
CA ARG A 141 9.14 17.50 -3.97
C ARG A 141 9.68 16.26 -3.20
N PRO A 142 11.01 16.11 -3.05
CA PRO A 142 11.62 14.90 -2.48
C PRO A 142 11.17 14.60 -1.04
N ALA A 143 10.97 15.62 -0.20
CA ALA A 143 10.48 15.43 1.17
C ALA A 143 9.05 14.87 1.21
N ALA A 144 8.14 15.39 0.37
CA ALA A 144 6.78 14.89 0.32
C ALA A 144 6.72 13.46 -0.23
N ALA A 145 7.56 13.14 -1.22
CA ALA A 145 7.69 11.77 -1.74
C ALA A 145 8.20 10.83 -0.64
N ALA A 146 9.28 11.22 0.04
CA ALA A 146 9.87 10.46 1.15
C ALA A 146 8.87 10.20 2.28
N LEU A 147 8.09 11.21 2.70
CA LEU A 147 7.09 11.05 3.76
C LEU A 147 5.96 10.09 3.34
N ALA A 148 5.45 10.19 2.11
CA ALA A 148 4.42 9.26 1.62
C ALA A 148 4.94 7.82 1.54
N ILE A 149 6.17 7.64 1.03
CA ILE A 149 6.83 6.33 0.91
C ILE A 149 7.11 5.74 2.30
N ALA A 150 7.68 6.53 3.21
CA ALA A 150 7.97 6.07 4.58
C ALA A 150 6.69 5.75 5.36
N ALA A 151 5.66 6.59 5.30
CA ALA A 151 4.37 6.30 5.92
C ALA A 151 3.77 4.97 5.41
N GLY A 152 3.86 4.74 4.11
CA GLY A 152 3.49 3.47 3.50
C GLY A 152 4.33 2.31 4.00
N ALA A 153 5.66 2.42 3.89
CA ALA A 153 6.65 1.38 4.26
C ALA A 153 6.59 0.97 5.73
N PHE A 154 6.32 1.92 6.62
CA PHE A 154 6.13 1.64 8.05
C PHE A 154 4.72 1.15 8.37
N THR A 155 3.77 1.24 7.44
CA THR A 155 2.50 0.52 7.56
C THR A 155 2.66 -0.91 7.05
N LYS A 156 2.96 -1.08 5.75
CA LYS A 156 3.33 -2.36 5.13
C LYS A 156 4.65 -2.16 4.40
N VAL A 157 5.54 -3.14 4.33
CA VAL A 157 6.93 -2.90 3.86
C VAL A 157 7.01 -2.54 2.37
N TYR A 158 6.15 -3.10 1.52
CA TYR A 158 6.26 -3.03 0.06
C TYR A 158 6.21 -1.62 -0.59
N PRO A 159 5.56 -0.56 -0.05
CA PRO A 159 5.60 0.78 -0.63
C PRO A 159 7.01 1.37 -0.68
N ILE A 160 7.99 0.81 0.04
CA ILE A 160 9.40 1.22 -0.08
C ILE A 160 9.91 1.08 -1.53
N ALA A 161 9.35 0.16 -2.32
CA ALA A 161 9.68 0.01 -3.74
C ALA A 161 9.47 1.32 -4.53
N ALA A 162 8.54 2.18 -4.11
CA ALA A 162 8.26 3.48 -4.72
C ALA A 162 9.45 4.46 -4.59
N ALA A 163 10.45 4.19 -3.74
CA ALA A 163 11.71 4.94 -3.73
C ALA A 163 12.40 4.94 -5.12
N SER A 164 12.17 3.89 -5.91
CA SER A 164 12.66 3.80 -7.29
C SER A 164 12.15 4.90 -8.22
N PHE A 165 11.01 5.54 -7.91
CA PHE A 165 10.51 6.70 -8.67
C PHE A 165 11.48 7.87 -8.66
N ALA A 166 12.37 7.99 -7.67
CA ALA A 166 13.37 9.05 -7.63
C ALA A 166 14.50 8.86 -8.68
N VAL A 167 14.72 7.63 -9.16
CA VAL A 167 15.89 7.28 -10.00
C VAL A 167 15.96 8.09 -11.30
N PRO A 168 14.86 8.29 -12.06
CA PRO A 168 14.87 9.09 -13.29
C PRO A 168 15.04 10.59 -13.05
N HIS A 169 14.90 11.07 -11.81
CA HIS A 169 14.90 12.50 -11.52
C HIS A 169 16.31 13.04 -11.18
N PRO A 170 16.64 14.28 -11.61
CA PRO A 170 17.94 14.91 -11.32
C PRO A 170 18.26 15.02 -9.83
N ARG A 171 17.24 15.19 -8.98
CA ARG A 171 17.38 15.38 -7.52
C ARG A 171 17.41 14.08 -6.72
N ARG A 172 17.74 12.94 -7.33
CA ARG A 172 17.76 11.60 -6.69
C ARG A 172 18.58 11.52 -5.40
N GLY A 173 19.69 12.25 -5.29
CA GLY A 173 20.47 12.33 -4.04
C GLY A 173 19.70 13.00 -2.90
N ARG A 174 19.01 14.11 -3.18
CA ARG A 174 18.13 14.77 -2.20
C ARG A 174 16.93 13.90 -1.84
N ALA A 175 16.41 13.13 -2.80
CA ALA A 175 15.34 12.16 -2.54
C ALA A 175 15.82 11.04 -1.61
N ALA A 176 17.03 10.50 -1.81
CA ALA A 176 17.62 9.50 -0.94
C ALA A 176 17.85 10.03 0.49
N LEU A 177 18.39 11.24 0.63
CA LEU A 177 18.56 11.88 1.95
C LEU A 177 17.22 12.13 2.64
N ALA A 178 16.23 12.66 1.90
CA ALA A 178 14.89 12.87 2.44
C ALA A 178 14.22 11.56 2.87
N LEU A 179 14.40 10.48 2.10
CA LEU A 179 13.90 9.16 2.44
C LEU A 179 14.61 8.60 3.67
N GLY A 180 15.93 8.71 3.76
CA GLY A 180 16.69 8.32 4.95
C GLY A 180 16.21 9.05 6.21
N ALA A 181 16.04 10.37 6.13
CA ALA A 181 15.49 11.17 7.21
C ALA A 181 14.07 10.74 7.59
N ALA A 182 13.19 10.53 6.61
CA ALA A 182 11.83 10.06 6.86
C ALA A 182 11.82 8.66 7.50
N VAL A 183 12.66 7.73 7.04
CA VAL A 183 12.78 6.40 7.63
C VAL A 183 13.22 6.48 9.09
N LEU A 184 14.21 7.32 9.41
CA LEU A 184 14.66 7.51 10.79
C LEU A 184 13.54 8.10 11.68
N ILE A 185 12.82 9.10 11.17
CA ILE A 185 11.69 9.72 11.89
C ILE A 185 10.61 8.68 12.16
N PHE A 186 10.16 7.93 11.14
CA PHE A 186 9.12 6.93 11.30
C PHE A 186 9.58 5.76 12.17
N ALA A 187 10.84 5.33 12.08
CA ALA A 187 11.39 4.27 12.93
C ALA A 187 11.37 4.66 14.41
N ALA A 188 11.69 5.93 14.71
CA ALA A 188 11.74 6.48 16.05
C ALA A 188 10.36 6.95 16.57
N LEU A 189 9.35 7.07 15.71
CA LEU A 189 8.04 7.64 16.07
C LEU A 189 7.38 6.96 17.28
N PRO A 190 7.44 5.62 17.46
CA PRO A 190 6.90 4.96 18.66
C PRO A 190 7.53 5.44 19.98
N LEU A 191 8.71 6.05 19.99
CA LEU A 191 9.33 6.60 21.21
C LEU A 191 8.50 7.68 21.88
N LEU A 192 7.48 8.22 21.20
CA LEU A 192 6.50 9.12 21.80
C LEU A 192 5.65 8.45 22.89
N VAL A 193 5.51 7.12 22.86
CA VAL A 193 4.64 6.35 23.77
C VAL A 193 5.33 5.15 24.40
N THR A 194 6.56 4.81 24.01
CA THR A 194 7.30 3.66 24.55
C THR A 194 8.78 3.97 24.78
N SER A 195 9.46 3.18 25.60
CA SER A 195 10.88 3.39 25.93
C SER A 195 11.80 2.91 24.79
N PRO A 196 13.04 3.45 24.67
CA PRO A 196 14.01 2.99 23.67
C PRO A 196 14.31 1.49 23.75
N ALA A 197 14.43 0.94 24.97
CA ALA A 197 14.70 -0.47 25.18
C ALA A 197 13.55 -1.36 24.70
N LEU A 198 12.31 -0.96 25.01
CA LEU A 198 11.13 -1.69 24.58
C LEU A 198 10.91 -1.56 23.07
N LEU A 199 11.07 -0.38 22.48
CA LEU A 199 10.97 -0.21 21.03
C LEU A 199 11.98 -1.09 20.27
N ALA A 200 13.24 -1.13 20.73
CA ALA A 200 14.24 -2.01 20.14
C ALA A 200 13.82 -3.50 20.24
N GLN A 201 13.19 -3.89 21.34
CA GLN A 201 12.63 -5.24 21.50
C GLN A 201 11.43 -5.50 20.57
N GLN A 202 10.54 -4.52 20.37
CA GLN A 202 9.43 -4.64 19.42
C GLN A 202 9.93 -4.87 17.99
N TYR A 203 10.97 -4.15 17.55
CA TYR A 203 11.57 -4.40 16.24
C TYR A 203 12.22 -5.78 16.13
N ARG A 204 12.83 -6.32 17.20
CA ARG A 204 13.34 -7.70 17.22
C ARG A 204 12.21 -8.72 17.08
N TRP A 205 11.11 -8.54 17.81
CA TRP A 205 9.94 -9.40 17.68
C TRP A 205 9.31 -9.31 16.28
N TRP A 206 9.18 -8.11 15.73
CA TRP A 206 8.70 -7.89 14.37
C TRP A 206 9.57 -8.61 13.32
N ALA A 207 10.89 -8.50 13.45
CA ALA A 207 11.83 -9.17 12.55
C ALA A 207 11.70 -10.70 12.64
N ALA A 208 11.55 -11.26 13.84
CA ALA A 208 11.32 -12.69 14.03
C ALA A 208 9.99 -13.14 13.39
N GLU A 209 8.92 -12.37 13.59
CA GLU A 209 7.60 -12.71 13.06
C GLU A 209 7.54 -12.61 11.54
N THR A 210 8.06 -11.53 10.96
CA THR A 210 8.15 -11.37 9.50
C THR A 210 9.06 -12.39 8.83
N THR A 211 10.10 -12.87 9.52
CA THR A 211 10.94 -13.97 9.01
C THR A 211 10.16 -15.28 8.94
N ARG A 212 9.34 -15.59 9.95
CA ARG A 212 8.44 -16.76 9.92
C ARG A 212 7.41 -16.62 8.79
N ASP A 213 6.81 -15.44 8.68
CA ASP A 213 5.83 -15.13 7.64
C ASP A 213 6.40 -15.28 6.22
N ALA A 214 7.65 -14.86 6.00
CA ALA A 214 8.33 -14.97 4.71
C ALA A 214 8.58 -16.42 4.25
N ALA A 215 8.61 -17.36 5.18
CA ALA A 215 8.74 -18.79 4.89
C ALA A 215 7.41 -19.44 4.44
N LEU A 216 6.27 -18.77 4.67
CA LEU A 216 4.97 -19.25 4.23
C LEU A 216 4.71 -18.82 2.78
N HIS A 217 4.06 -19.71 2.02
CA HIS A 217 3.55 -19.42 0.69
C HIS A 217 2.04 -19.22 0.77
N GLY A 218 1.61 -17.95 0.77
CA GLY A 218 0.19 -17.62 0.56
C GLY A 218 -0.19 -17.78 -0.91
N THR A 219 -1.36 -17.24 -1.29
CA THR A 219 -1.80 -17.14 -2.68
C THR A 219 -0.90 -16.19 -3.47
N SER A 220 0.23 -16.71 -3.94
CA SER A 220 1.33 -15.98 -4.57
C SER A 220 1.82 -16.72 -5.80
N VAL A 221 2.55 -16.03 -6.68
CA VAL A 221 3.23 -16.70 -7.81
C VAL A 221 4.20 -17.77 -7.31
N MET A 222 4.80 -17.57 -6.14
CA MET A 222 5.65 -18.57 -5.48
C MET A 222 4.87 -19.84 -5.16
N GLY A 223 3.67 -19.71 -4.59
CA GLY A 223 2.77 -20.83 -4.31
C GLY A 223 2.31 -21.55 -5.59
N ILE A 224 2.02 -20.79 -6.66
CA ILE A 224 1.66 -21.36 -7.97
C ILE A 224 2.84 -22.15 -8.55
N LEU A 225 4.05 -21.56 -8.58
CA LEU A 225 5.25 -22.21 -9.07
C LEU A 225 5.61 -23.44 -8.25
N ALA A 226 5.48 -23.37 -6.91
CA ALA A 226 5.71 -24.50 -6.04
C ALA A 226 4.74 -25.66 -6.34
N THR A 227 3.47 -25.33 -6.57
CA THR A 227 2.43 -26.30 -6.93
C THR A 227 2.69 -26.92 -8.30
N TRP A 228 3.05 -26.12 -9.31
CA TRP A 228 3.22 -26.58 -10.69
C TRP A 228 4.51 -27.34 -10.93
N LEU A 229 5.60 -26.91 -10.30
CA LEU A 229 6.93 -27.48 -10.48
C LEU A 229 7.27 -28.55 -9.43
N GLY A 230 6.43 -28.71 -8.39
CA GLY A 230 6.69 -29.64 -7.29
C GLY A 230 7.91 -29.26 -6.45
N VAL A 231 8.29 -27.98 -6.42
CA VAL A 231 9.48 -27.48 -5.69
C VAL A 231 9.09 -26.58 -4.52
N SER A 232 9.66 -26.83 -3.34
CA SER A 232 9.45 -26.01 -2.13
C SER A 232 10.67 -25.15 -1.82
N TRP A 233 10.99 -24.22 -2.72
CA TRP A 233 12.06 -23.25 -2.52
C TRP A 233 11.59 -21.99 -1.77
N PRO A 234 12.49 -21.28 -1.06
CA PRO A 234 12.16 -20.00 -0.43
C PRO A 234 11.58 -18.98 -1.42
N SER A 235 10.78 -18.02 -0.94
CA SER A 235 10.16 -17.00 -1.80
C SER A 235 11.16 -16.03 -2.47
N TRP A 236 12.35 -15.86 -1.90
CA TRP A 236 13.29 -14.79 -2.28
C TRP A 236 13.83 -14.87 -3.73
N PRO A 237 14.10 -16.04 -4.37
CA PRO A 237 14.60 -16.06 -5.74
C PRO A 237 13.58 -15.48 -6.73
N VAL A 238 12.30 -15.79 -6.54
CA VAL A 238 11.20 -15.26 -7.36
C VAL A 238 11.04 -13.75 -7.13
N GLN A 239 11.16 -13.29 -5.88
CA GLN A 239 11.12 -11.85 -5.55
C GLN A 239 12.30 -11.10 -6.17
N VAL A 240 13.51 -11.67 -6.13
CA VAL A 240 14.70 -11.08 -6.77
C VAL A 240 14.50 -11.01 -8.28
N ALA A 241 14.02 -12.08 -8.92
CA ALA A 241 13.73 -12.07 -10.35
C ALA A 241 12.69 -10.99 -10.72
N GLY A 242 11.61 -10.89 -9.95
CA GLY A 242 10.61 -9.83 -10.11
C GLY A 242 11.17 -8.43 -9.91
N THR A 243 12.03 -8.25 -8.90
CA THR A 243 12.69 -6.95 -8.60
C THR A 243 13.60 -6.55 -9.75
N VAL A 244 14.39 -7.49 -10.28
CA VAL A 244 15.25 -7.26 -11.45
C VAL A 244 14.39 -6.91 -12.66
N ALA A 245 13.30 -7.64 -12.90
CA ALA A 245 12.37 -7.33 -14.00
C ALA A 245 11.74 -5.94 -13.86
N LEU A 246 11.35 -5.54 -12.64
CA LEU A 246 10.83 -4.19 -12.36
C LEU A 246 11.90 -3.12 -12.62
N LEU A 247 13.13 -3.30 -12.15
CA LEU A 247 14.18 -2.29 -12.23
C LEU A 247 14.89 -2.24 -13.60
N ALA A 248 14.86 -3.32 -14.39
CA ALA A 248 15.56 -3.40 -15.67
C ALA A 248 15.19 -2.27 -16.65
N PRO A 249 13.92 -1.87 -16.85
CA PRO A 249 13.58 -0.71 -17.66
C PRO A 249 14.25 0.59 -17.20
N LEU A 250 14.38 0.82 -15.89
CA LEU A 250 15.06 2.02 -15.37
C LEU A 250 16.55 2.02 -15.70
N ALA A 251 17.19 0.85 -15.61
CA ALA A 251 18.62 0.70 -15.89
C ALA A 251 18.95 0.78 -17.39
N LEU A 252 18.16 0.11 -18.21
CA LEU A 252 18.42 -0.12 -19.64
C LEU A 252 17.81 0.96 -20.57
N ARG A 253 16.77 1.67 -20.13
CA ARG A 253 16.05 2.67 -20.96
C ARG A 253 16.24 4.09 -20.44
N ARG A 254 17.47 4.47 -20.08
CA ARG A 254 17.78 5.82 -19.55
C ARG A 254 17.35 6.96 -20.46
N ALA A 255 17.41 6.77 -21.78
CA ALA A 255 16.94 7.74 -22.77
C ALA A 255 15.43 8.03 -22.67
N ARG A 256 14.63 7.14 -22.06
CA ARG A 256 13.17 7.31 -21.86
C ARG A 256 12.83 7.99 -20.53
N TRP A 257 13.79 8.30 -19.67
CA TRP A 257 13.52 8.96 -18.38
C TRP A 257 12.74 10.28 -18.49
N PRO A 258 12.98 11.15 -19.51
CA PRO A 258 12.20 12.38 -19.67
C PRO A 258 10.73 12.13 -20.02
N ASP A 259 10.39 10.98 -20.61
CA ASP A 259 9.05 10.66 -21.07
C ASP A 259 8.08 10.41 -19.88
N PRO A 260 7.03 11.22 -19.72
CA PRO A 260 6.00 10.98 -18.69
C PRO A 260 5.25 9.67 -18.88
N GLY A 261 5.07 9.21 -20.13
CA GLY A 261 4.39 7.95 -20.44
C GLY A 261 5.16 6.75 -19.90
N PHE A 262 6.48 6.72 -20.11
CA PHE A 262 7.38 5.72 -19.51
C PHE A 262 7.26 5.67 -17.99
N ARG A 263 7.23 6.84 -17.33
CA ARG A 263 7.14 6.93 -15.86
C ARG A 263 5.77 6.49 -15.33
N LEU A 264 4.68 6.76 -16.06
CA LEU A 264 3.34 6.25 -15.73
C LEU A 264 3.23 4.73 -15.89
N VAL A 265 3.78 4.17 -16.97
CA VAL A 265 3.85 2.70 -17.15
C VAL A 265 4.67 2.05 -16.04
N TYR A 266 5.75 2.70 -15.61
CA TYR A 266 6.55 2.25 -14.47
C TYR A 266 5.77 2.26 -13.15
N LEU A 267 5.00 3.32 -12.87
CA LEU A 267 4.07 3.37 -11.71
C LEU A 267 3.08 2.20 -11.75
N SER A 268 2.42 1.97 -12.89
CA SER A 268 1.50 0.85 -13.06
C SER A 268 2.17 -0.50 -12.84
N SER A 269 3.38 -0.68 -13.39
CA SER A 269 4.17 -1.90 -13.24
C SER A 269 4.56 -2.14 -11.78
N LEU A 270 4.91 -1.09 -11.04
CA LEU A 270 5.24 -1.18 -9.62
C LEU A 270 4.02 -1.60 -8.78
N LEU A 271 2.86 -1.00 -9.03
CA LEU A 271 1.62 -1.34 -8.32
C LEU A 271 1.20 -2.80 -8.55
N ILE A 272 1.40 -3.32 -9.76
CA ILE A 272 1.16 -4.73 -10.11
C ILE A 272 2.23 -5.64 -9.48
N TYR A 273 3.51 -5.25 -9.59
CA TYR A 273 4.65 -5.97 -9.02
C TYR A 273 4.47 -6.27 -7.53
N VAL A 274 4.02 -5.27 -6.76
CA VAL A 274 3.77 -5.39 -5.32
C VAL A 274 2.79 -6.50 -4.97
N VAL A 275 1.87 -6.86 -5.87
CA VAL A 275 0.92 -7.95 -5.65
C VAL A 275 1.48 -9.27 -6.17
N ILE A 276 1.99 -9.29 -7.40
CA ILE A 276 2.47 -10.53 -8.05
C ILE A 276 3.63 -11.17 -7.28
N PHE A 277 4.56 -10.35 -6.78
CA PHE A 277 5.78 -10.81 -6.10
C PHE A 277 5.68 -10.70 -4.57
N ASN A 278 4.47 -10.56 -4.01
CA ASN A 278 4.25 -10.70 -2.58
C ASN A 278 3.98 -12.18 -2.25
N HIS A 279 4.76 -12.74 -1.31
CA HIS A 279 4.65 -14.14 -0.90
C HIS A 279 3.33 -14.45 -0.21
N GLN A 280 2.65 -13.44 0.33
CA GLN A 280 1.33 -13.53 0.95
C GLN A 280 0.39 -12.42 0.45
N ALA A 281 0.22 -12.33 -0.87
CA ALA A 281 -0.86 -11.53 -1.43
C ALA A 281 -2.22 -12.12 -1.03
N GLU A 282 -3.04 -11.33 -0.35
CA GLU A 282 -4.43 -11.63 0.00
C GLU A 282 -5.40 -11.00 -1.03
N SER A 283 -6.65 -11.44 -1.04
CA SER A 283 -7.68 -10.92 -1.96
C SER A 283 -7.88 -9.39 -1.82
N ALA A 284 -7.69 -8.84 -0.62
CA ALA A 284 -7.75 -7.41 -0.36
C ALA A 284 -6.55 -6.61 -0.92
N SER A 285 -5.43 -7.26 -1.24
CA SER A 285 -4.23 -6.60 -1.81
C SER A 285 -4.38 -6.28 -3.29
N TYR A 286 -5.34 -6.90 -3.98
CA TYR A 286 -5.55 -6.73 -5.42
C TYR A 286 -5.93 -5.30 -5.82
N VAL A 287 -6.42 -4.49 -4.88
CA VAL A 287 -6.65 -3.05 -5.10
C VAL A 287 -5.40 -2.31 -5.58
N LEU A 288 -4.20 -2.74 -5.20
CA LEU A 288 -2.96 -2.19 -5.74
C LEU A 288 -2.81 -2.50 -7.23
N ALA A 289 -2.91 -3.79 -7.59
CA ALA A 289 -2.81 -4.23 -8.98
C ALA A 289 -3.91 -3.64 -9.87
N THR A 290 -5.17 -3.62 -9.42
CA THR A 290 -6.27 -3.03 -10.20
C THR A 290 -6.20 -1.52 -10.30
N THR A 291 -5.61 -0.83 -9.31
CA THR A 291 -5.21 0.58 -9.48
C THR A 291 -4.16 0.73 -10.59
N GLY A 292 -3.11 -0.10 -10.58
CA GLY A 292 -2.06 -0.09 -11.60
C GLY A 292 -2.61 -0.37 -13.01
N ILE A 293 -3.48 -1.38 -13.14
CA ILE A 293 -4.19 -1.75 -14.38
C ILE A 293 -5.09 -0.60 -14.81
N GLY A 294 -5.87 0.00 -13.91
CA GLY A 294 -6.75 1.13 -14.23
C GLY A 294 -5.99 2.35 -14.74
N VAL A 295 -4.87 2.71 -14.10
CA VAL A 295 -3.99 3.79 -14.57
C VAL A 295 -3.40 3.48 -15.94
N TRP A 296 -2.89 2.27 -16.15
CA TRP A 296 -2.33 1.86 -17.45
C TRP A 296 -3.39 1.85 -18.54
N PHE A 297 -4.58 1.30 -18.25
CA PHE A 297 -5.70 1.24 -19.17
C PHE A 297 -6.15 2.63 -19.61
N ALA A 298 -6.26 3.55 -18.65
CA ALA A 298 -6.74 4.90 -18.90
C ALA A 298 -5.72 5.82 -19.61
N THR A 299 -4.43 5.45 -19.67
CA THR A 299 -3.35 6.32 -20.18
C THR A 299 -2.59 5.74 -21.37
N ALA A 300 -2.56 4.43 -21.56
CA ALA A 300 -1.86 3.84 -22.70
C ALA A 300 -2.53 4.25 -24.03
N PRO A 301 -1.77 4.32 -25.14
CA PRO A 301 -2.29 4.69 -26.45
C PRO A 301 -3.56 3.90 -26.82
N ARG A 302 -4.49 4.57 -27.50
CA ARG A 302 -5.72 3.93 -27.97
C ARG A 302 -5.39 3.03 -29.15
N GLU A 303 -5.75 1.77 -29.02
CA GLU A 303 -5.70 0.76 -30.09
C GLU A 303 -7.14 0.32 -30.37
N ARG A 304 -7.47 -0.04 -31.62
CA ARG A 304 -8.86 -0.30 -32.06
C ARG A 304 -9.62 -1.31 -31.20
N TRP A 305 -8.94 -2.29 -30.62
CA TRP A 305 -9.55 -3.31 -29.75
C TRP A 305 -9.91 -2.80 -28.35
N ARG A 306 -9.37 -1.65 -27.91
CA ARG A 306 -9.67 -1.04 -26.60
C ARG A 306 -10.91 -0.14 -26.62
N ASP A 307 -11.23 0.45 -27.78
CA ASP A 307 -12.41 1.31 -27.94
C ASP A 307 -13.74 0.52 -27.96
N MET A 308 -13.70 -0.82 -28.05
CA MET A 308 -14.91 -1.66 -27.94
C MET A 308 -15.43 -1.80 -26.49
N LEU A 309 -14.67 -1.33 -25.50
CA LEU A 309 -14.96 -1.48 -24.06
C LEU A 309 -15.25 -0.14 -23.34
N VAL A 310 -15.37 0.98 -24.07
CA VAL A 310 -15.69 2.33 -23.55
C VAL A 310 -16.82 2.93 -24.34
#